data_AF-A0A6P5RRK6-F1
#
_entry.id   AF-A0A6P5RRK6-F1
#
_cell.length_a   1.000
_cell.length_b   1.000
_cell.length_c   1.000
_cell.angle_alpha   90.00
_cell.angle_beta   90.00
_cell.angle_gamma   90.00
#
_symmetry.space_group_name_H-M   'P 1'
#
loop_
_entity.id
_entity.type
_entity.pdbx_description
1 polymer ?
#
loop_
_entity_poly.entity_id
_entity_poly.type
_entity_poly.pdbx_seq_one_letter_code
_entity_poly.pdbx_strand_id
1 'polypeptide(L)'
;MFCYSGGFALNAARGGAVNVIGVDSSLPAVELAKENIVLNNMDPGRITFLREDASEFMKGALSRNETWDIVILDPPKLAPRKKALQNASGMYRNLNSLAMQLTKRGGLLMTCSCSGAMTQSGMFLRLLQASCTLLVCST
;
A
#
# COMPACT_ATOMS: atom_id res chain seq x y z
N MET A 1 3.00 0.77 -0.15
CA MET A 1 2.32 2.00 -0.61
C MET A 1 2.06 2.91 0.58
N PHE A 2 2.15 4.24 0.38
CA PHE A 2 2.02 5.25 1.43
C PHE A 2 3.04 5.02 2.55
N CYS A 3 4.32 4.87 2.18
CA CYS A 3 5.32 4.35 3.11
C CYS A 3 5.77 5.35 4.17
N TYR A 4 5.42 6.63 4.05
CA TYR A 4 5.90 7.70 4.92
C TYR A 4 7.42 7.60 5.12
N SER A 5 7.90 7.55 6.36
CA SER A 5 9.32 7.42 6.75
C SER A 5 9.91 6.02 6.57
N GLY A 6 9.22 5.11 5.89
CA GLY A 6 9.74 3.79 5.49
C GLY A 6 9.58 2.68 6.53
N GLY A 7 8.85 2.89 7.63
CA GLY A 7 8.78 1.94 8.75
C GLY A 7 8.50 0.48 8.34
N PHE A 8 7.47 0.24 7.52
CA PHE A 8 7.17 -1.11 7.02
C PHE A 8 8.26 -1.65 6.10
N ALA A 9 8.79 -0.81 5.20
CA ALA A 9 9.82 -1.21 4.24
C ALA A 9 11.12 -1.64 4.94
N LEU A 10 11.57 -0.85 5.91
CA LEU A 10 12.77 -1.14 6.71
C LEU A 10 12.60 -2.43 7.52
N ASN A 11 11.44 -2.64 8.14
CA ASN A 11 11.17 -3.87 8.89
C ASN A 11 11.08 -5.11 7.98
N ALA A 12 10.47 -4.97 6.79
CA ALA A 12 10.44 -6.05 5.80
C ALA A 12 11.85 -6.45 5.36
N ALA A 13 12.70 -5.47 5.03
CA ALA A 13 14.09 -5.72 4.66
C ALA A 13 14.90 -6.34 5.81
N ARG A 14 14.70 -5.88 7.05
CA ARG A 14 15.32 -6.48 8.24
C ARG A 14 14.83 -7.91 8.49
N GLY A 15 13.59 -8.20 8.14
CA GLY A 15 12.99 -9.55 8.17
C GLY A 15 13.43 -10.47 7.04
N GLY A 16 14.35 -10.03 6.17
CA GLY A 16 14.92 -10.86 5.10
C GLY A 16 14.31 -10.64 3.72
N ALA A 17 13.45 -9.64 3.53
CA ALA A 17 13.00 -9.29 2.18
C ALA A 17 14.19 -8.86 1.30
N VAL A 18 14.27 -9.42 0.10
CA VAL A 18 15.41 -9.26 -0.81
C VAL A 18 15.32 -8.05 -1.73
N ASN A 19 14.09 -7.55 -1.97
CA ASN A 19 13.82 -6.34 -2.75
C ASN A 19 12.58 -5.66 -2.20
N VAL A 20 12.73 -4.42 -1.72
CA VAL A 20 11.66 -3.65 -1.08
C VAL A 20 11.51 -2.30 -1.77
N ILE A 21 10.27 -1.98 -2.16
CA ILE A 21 9.92 -0.67 -2.72
C ILE A 21 8.92 0.02 -1.79
N GLY A 22 9.32 1.18 -1.26
CA GLY A 22 8.41 2.12 -0.61
C GLY A 22 8.02 3.24 -1.56
N VAL A 23 6.75 3.60 -1.59
CA VAL A 23 6.21 4.67 -2.44
C VAL A 23 5.44 5.64 -1.57
N ASP A 24 5.75 6.93 -1.70
CA ASP A 24 5.03 8.03 -1.04
C ASP A 24 5.04 9.29 -1.91
N SER A 25 3.99 10.11 -1.87
CA SER A 25 3.94 11.34 -2.66
C SER A 25 4.72 12.49 -2.01
N SER A 26 4.99 12.39 -0.71
CA SER A 26 5.69 13.40 0.09
C SER A 26 7.21 13.27 -0.06
N LEU A 27 7.84 14.27 -0.67
CA LEU A 27 9.30 14.34 -0.75
C LEU A 27 9.97 14.31 0.63
N PRO A 28 9.53 15.11 1.64
CA PRO A 28 10.10 15.02 2.98
C PRO A 28 10.02 13.62 3.59
N ALA A 29 8.94 12.88 3.33
CA ALA A 29 8.80 11.52 3.86
C ALA A 29 9.77 10.55 3.17
N VAL A 30 9.92 10.65 1.84
CA VAL A 30 10.87 9.83 1.06
C VAL A 30 12.31 10.11 1.48
N GLU A 31 12.69 11.37 1.68
CA GLU A 31 14.05 11.70 2.15
C GLU A 31 14.30 11.18 3.56
N LEU A 32 13.34 11.35 4.48
CA LEU A 32 13.43 10.76 5.81
C LEU A 32 13.52 9.22 5.77
N ALA A 33 12.81 8.58 4.85
CA ALA A 33 12.88 7.14 4.67
C ALA A 33 14.26 6.67 4.19
N LYS A 34 14.90 7.42 3.29
CA LYS A 34 16.28 7.16 2.85
C LYS A 34 17.29 7.38 3.99
N GLU A 35 17.14 8.45 4.77
CA GLU A 35 17.95 8.68 5.97
C GLU A 35 17.86 7.50 6.95
N ASN A 36 16.65 6.94 7.12
CA ASN A 36 16.45 5.79 7.99
C ASN A 36 17.16 4.52 7.52
N ILE A 37 17.44 4.35 6.22
CA ILE A 37 18.29 3.24 5.74
C ILE A 37 19.69 3.37 6.36
N VAL A 38 20.27 4.58 6.30
CA VAL A 38 21.60 4.87 6.82
C VAL A 38 21.63 4.73 8.34
N LEU A 39 20.65 5.33 9.04
CA LEU A 39 20.57 5.26 10.51
C LEU A 39 20.46 3.83 11.06
N ASN A 40 19.88 2.91 10.27
CA ASN A 40 19.73 1.52 10.66
C ASN A 40 20.84 0.59 10.10
N ASN A 41 21.88 1.15 9.48
CA ASN A 41 22.96 0.40 8.82
C ASN A 41 22.43 -0.67 7.84
N MET A 42 21.36 -0.34 7.11
CA MET A 42 20.75 -1.25 6.15
C MET A 42 21.42 -1.15 4.78
N ASP A 43 21.42 -2.26 4.04
CA ASP A 43 21.93 -2.30 2.67
C ASP A 43 21.05 -1.45 1.74
N PRO A 44 21.56 -0.33 1.19
CA PRO A 44 20.78 0.55 0.32
C PRO A 44 20.43 -0.13 -1.02
N GLY A 45 21.12 -1.21 -1.40
CA GLY A 45 20.80 -1.97 -2.61
C GLY A 45 19.49 -2.77 -2.52
N ARG A 46 18.94 -2.96 -1.31
CA ARG A 46 17.72 -3.77 -1.08
C ARG A 46 16.44 -2.95 -0.99
N ILE A 47 16.54 -1.64 -0.75
CA ILE A 47 15.40 -0.79 -0.42
C ILE A 47 15.41 0.43 -1.34
N THR A 48 14.35 0.57 -2.12
CA THR A 48 14.14 1.74 -2.99
C THR A 48 12.94 2.54 -2.48
N PHE A 49 13.12 3.84 -2.28
CA PHE A 49 12.03 4.76 -1.98
C PHE A 49 11.75 5.68 -3.17
N LEU A 50 10.50 5.65 -3.66
CA LEU A 50 10.05 6.41 -4.81
C LEU A 50 9.10 7.51 -4.37
N ARG A 51 9.33 8.72 -4.91
CA ARG A 51 8.41 9.84 -4.77
C ARG A 51 7.37 9.80 -5.89
N GLU A 52 6.22 9.19 -5.64
CA GLU A 52 5.15 9.03 -6.63
C GLU A 52 3.78 8.93 -5.96
N ASP A 53 2.70 9.23 -6.71
CA ASP A 53 1.36 8.85 -6.26
C ASP A 53 1.22 7.33 -6.26
N ALA A 54 0.70 6.77 -5.16
CA ALA A 54 0.58 5.33 -5.02
C ALA A 54 -0.34 4.68 -6.06
N SER A 55 -1.41 5.37 -6.47
CA SER A 55 -2.34 4.81 -7.47
C SER A 55 -1.69 4.77 -8.84
N GLU A 56 -0.97 5.83 -9.21
CA GLU A 56 -0.23 5.91 -10.48
C GLU A 56 0.91 4.90 -10.54
N PHE A 57 1.71 4.77 -9.47
CA PHE A 57 2.73 3.74 -9.37
C PHE A 57 2.12 2.34 -9.58
N MET A 58 1.01 2.04 -8.89
CA MET A 58 0.39 0.71 -8.98
C MET A 58 -0.15 0.42 -10.39
N LYS A 59 -0.76 1.40 -11.07
CA LYS A 59 -1.21 1.25 -12.47
C LYS A 59 -0.02 1.04 -13.42
N GLY A 60 1.06 1.80 -13.23
CA GLY A 60 2.28 1.66 -14.02
C GLY A 60 2.95 0.30 -13.81
N ALA A 61 3.00 -0.19 -12.57
CA ALA A 61 3.49 -1.52 -12.27
C ALA A 61 2.65 -2.62 -12.94
N LEU A 62 1.31 -2.49 -12.88
CA LEU A 62 0.40 -3.43 -13.56
C LEU A 62 0.60 -3.43 -15.08
N SER A 63 0.79 -2.26 -15.71
CA SER A 63 1.03 -2.21 -17.16
C SER A 63 2.37 -2.83 -17.57
N ARG A 64 3.33 -2.89 -16.64
CA ARG A 64 4.61 -3.61 -16.80
C ARG A 64 4.55 -5.08 -16.37
N ASN A 65 3.38 -5.59 -15.97
CA ASN A 65 3.19 -6.94 -15.41
C ASN A 65 4.06 -7.23 -14.17
N GLU A 66 4.37 -6.20 -13.39
CA GLU A 66 5.10 -6.36 -12.13
C GLU A 66 4.17 -6.86 -11.02
N THR A 67 4.69 -7.73 -10.16
CA THR A 67 3.97 -8.27 -8.99
C THR A 67 4.92 -8.50 -7.83
N TRP A 68 4.38 -8.49 -6.62
CA TRP A 68 5.11 -8.66 -5.37
C TRP A 68 4.57 -9.82 -4.54
N ASP A 69 5.46 -10.48 -3.81
CA ASP A 69 5.10 -11.56 -2.88
C ASP A 69 4.34 -11.01 -1.66
N ILE A 70 4.63 -9.76 -1.27
CA ILE A 70 3.97 -9.04 -0.19
C ILE A 70 3.65 -7.62 -0.67
N VAL A 71 2.38 -7.20 -0.53
CA VAL A 71 1.96 -5.82 -0.76
C VAL A 71 1.40 -5.24 0.55
N ILE A 72 1.92 -4.08 0.94
CA ILE A 72 1.45 -3.33 2.12
C ILE A 72 0.80 -2.04 1.63
N LEU A 73 -0.47 -1.83 1.99
CA LEU A 73 -1.30 -0.69 1.62
C LEU A 73 -1.77 0.05 2.88
N ASP A 74 -1.12 1.17 3.21
CA ASP A 74 -1.44 1.97 4.41
C ASP A 74 -1.90 3.41 4.07
N PRO A 75 -3.08 3.58 3.46
CA PRO A 75 -3.52 4.88 2.99
C PRO A 75 -3.80 5.86 4.15
N PRO A 76 -3.66 7.18 3.91
CA PRO A 76 -4.02 8.19 4.88
C PRO A 76 -5.53 8.13 5.21
N LYS A 77 -5.97 8.89 6.21
CA LYS A 77 -7.37 8.90 6.66
C LYS A 77 -8.31 9.44 5.57
N LEU A 78 -8.81 8.57 4.68
CA LEU A 78 -9.69 8.94 3.57
C LEU A 78 -11.10 9.35 4.02
N ALA A 79 -11.57 8.84 5.17
CA ALA A 79 -12.91 9.14 5.70
C ALA A 79 -12.84 9.75 7.11
N PRO A 80 -12.53 11.05 7.25
CA PRO A 80 -12.47 11.70 8.55
C PRO A 80 -13.84 11.84 9.24
N ARG A 81 -14.94 11.84 8.48
CA ARG A 81 -16.33 12.01 8.95
C ARG A 81 -17.31 11.13 8.17
N LYS A 82 -18.43 10.71 8.78
CA LYS A 82 -19.45 9.80 8.16
C LYS A 82 -19.93 10.26 6.78
N LYS A 83 -20.11 11.57 6.56
CA LYS A 83 -20.55 12.11 5.26
C LYS A 83 -19.51 11.92 4.13
N ALA A 84 -18.23 11.77 4.46
CA ALA A 84 -17.16 11.49 3.49
C ALA A 84 -16.99 10.00 3.19
N LEU A 85 -17.65 9.12 3.95
CA LEU A 85 -17.48 7.68 3.89
C LEU A 85 -17.93 7.08 2.56
N GLN A 86 -19.03 7.57 1.99
CA GLN A 86 -19.53 7.14 0.69
C GLN A 86 -18.50 7.37 -0.41
N ASN A 87 -17.95 8.59 -0.50
CA ASN A 87 -16.91 8.92 -1.49
C ASN A 87 -15.59 8.16 -1.20
N ALA A 88 -15.20 8.03 0.06
CA ALA A 88 -14.00 7.30 0.45
C ALA A 88 -14.09 5.81 0.14
N SER A 89 -15.30 5.21 0.19
CA SER A 89 -15.49 3.78 -0.09
C SER A 89 -15.08 3.41 -1.52
N GLY A 90 -15.34 4.28 -2.51
CA GLY A 90 -14.89 4.08 -3.88
C GLY A 90 -13.36 4.10 -3.98
N MET A 91 -12.72 5.05 -3.29
CA MET A 91 -11.26 5.16 -3.26
C MET A 91 -10.60 3.96 -2.58
N TYR A 92 -11.11 3.55 -1.41
CA TYR A 92 -10.63 2.34 -0.73
C TYR A 92 -10.77 1.11 -1.61
N ARG A 93 -11.91 0.96 -2.31
CA ARG A 93 -12.15 -0.18 -3.20
C ARG A 93 -11.14 -0.21 -4.34
N ASN A 94 -10.89 0.93 -4.97
CA ASN A 94 -9.95 1.05 -6.08
C ASN A 94 -8.51 0.74 -5.64
N LEU A 95 -8.04 1.37 -4.56
CA LEU A 95 -6.70 1.13 -4.02
C LEU A 95 -6.48 -0.34 -3.65
N ASN A 96 -7.46 -0.96 -2.97
CA ASN A 96 -7.37 -2.38 -2.61
C ASN A 96 -7.40 -3.29 -3.84
N SER A 97 -8.21 -2.98 -4.86
CA SER A 97 -8.24 -3.76 -6.10
C SER A 97 -6.89 -3.71 -6.84
N LEU A 98 -6.27 -2.54 -6.94
CA LEU A 98 -4.92 -2.39 -7.51
C LEU A 98 -3.89 -3.18 -6.70
N ALA A 99 -3.90 -3.03 -5.37
CA ALA A 99 -2.96 -3.74 -4.50
C ALA A 99 -3.13 -5.27 -4.56
N MET A 100 -4.36 -5.76 -4.65
CA MET A 100 -4.65 -7.19 -4.83
C MET A 100 -4.11 -7.71 -6.17
N GLN A 101 -4.25 -6.96 -7.26
CA GLN A 101 -3.71 -7.37 -8.58
C GLN A 101 -2.18 -7.41 -8.59
N LEU A 102 -1.54 -6.51 -7.83
CA LEU A 102 -0.09 -6.51 -7.67
C LEU A 102 0.42 -7.60 -6.73
N THR A 103 -0.45 -8.23 -5.95
CA THR A 103 -0.06 -9.32 -5.06
C THR A 103 -0.04 -10.62 -5.87
N LYS A 104 1.10 -11.32 -5.89
CA LYS A 104 1.20 -12.62 -6.56
C LYS A 104 0.18 -13.60 -6.01
N ARG A 105 -0.21 -14.59 -6.81
CA ARG A 105 -1.00 -15.73 -6.32
C ARG A 105 -0.24 -16.44 -5.19
N GLY A 106 -0.90 -16.63 -4.05
CA GLY A 106 -0.27 -17.18 -2.84
C GLY A 106 0.55 -16.16 -2.03
N GLY A 107 0.65 -14.91 -2.49
CA GLY A 107 1.27 -13.82 -1.76
C GLY A 107 0.35 -13.22 -0.68
N LEU A 108 0.89 -12.25 0.05
CA LEU A 108 0.21 -11.60 1.18
C LEU A 108 -0.13 -10.13 0.86
N LEU A 109 -1.40 -9.76 1.00
CA LEU A 109 -1.83 -8.37 1.04
C LEU A 109 -2.12 -7.95 2.49
N MET A 110 -1.37 -6.98 2.99
CA MET A 110 -1.69 -6.26 4.23
C MET A 110 -2.28 -4.90 3.88
N THR A 111 -3.52 -4.65 4.32
CA THR A 111 -4.25 -3.40 4.05
C THR A 111 -4.75 -2.79 5.34
N CYS A 112 -4.49 -1.49 5.51
CA CYS A 112 -4.77 -0.76 6.74
C CYS A 112 -5.88 0.27 6.52
N SER A 113 -6.58 0.64 7.59
CA SER A 113 -7.47 1.80 7.60
C SER A 113 -7.43 2.49 8.95
N CYS A 114 -6.92 3.72 8.97
CA CYS A 114 -6.89 4.58 10.15
C CYS A 114 -8.18 5.43 10.30
N SER A 115 -9.26 5.07 9.60
CA SER A 115 -10.53 5.82 9.63
C SER A 115 -11.50 5.21 10.64
N GLY A 116 -11.67 5.84 11.82
CA GLY A 116 -12.61 5.35 12.84
C GLY A 116 -14.04 5.12 12.34
N ALA A 117 -14.51 5.94 11.38
CA ALA A 117 -15.81 5.76 10.75
C ALA A 117 -15.91 4.49 9.86
N MET A 118 -14.78 4.04 9.28
CA MET A 118 -14.71 2.78 8.52
C MET A 118 -14.71 1.57 9.46
N THR A 119 -13.96 1.64 10.56
CA THR A 119 -13.89 0.55 11.55
C THR A 119 -15.23 0.37 12.27
N GLN A 120 -15.83 1.45 12.75
CA GLN A 120 -17.11 1.40 13.49
C GLN A 120 -18.31 0.97 12.63
N SER A 121 -18.22 1.10 11.31
CA SER A 121 -19.31 0.70 10.41
C SER A 121 -19.24 -0.76 9.96
N GLY A 122 -18.15 -1.48 10.28
CA GLY A 122 -17.93 -2.85 9.79
C GLY A 122 -17.78 -2.97 8.27
N MET A 123 -17.72 -1.86 7.54
CA MET A 123 -17.72 -1.84 6.07
C MET A 123 -16.37 -2.20 5.46
N PHE A 124 -15.28 -2.11 6.22
CA PHE A 124 -13.93 -2.39 5.70
C PHE A 124 -13.82 -3.82 5.15
N LEU A 125 -14.23 -4.83 5.91
CA LEU A 125 -14.18 -6.23 5.47
C LEU A 125 -15.05 -6.49 4.23
N ARG A 126 -16.27 -5.93 4.18
CA ARG A 126 -17.16 -6.08 3.02
C ARG A 126 -16.57 -5.46 1.76
N LEU A 127 -15.89 -4.31 1.91
CA LEU A 127 -15.22 -3.64 0.80
C LEU A 127 -14.07 -4.50 0.27
N LEU A 128 -13.25 -5.10 1.16
CA LEU A 128 -12.19 -6.02 0.76
C LEU A 128 -12.74 -7.24 0.01
N GLN A 129 -13.82 -7.84 0.51
CA GLN A 129 -14.49 -8.94 -0.18
C GLN A 129 -14.96 -8.53 -1.58
N ALA A 130 -15.60 -7.37 -1.71
CA ALA A 130 -16.05 -6.85 -3.00
C ALA A 130 -14.88 -6.57 -3.97
N SER A 131 -13.76 -6.03 -3.48
CA SER A 131 -12.55 -5.84 -4.29
C SER A 131 -11.99 -7.17 -4.81
N CYS A 132 -12.06 -8.25 -4.01
CA CYS A 132 -11.62 -9.58 -4.42
C CYS A 132 -12.56 -10.21 -5.46
N THR A 133 -13.89 -10.10 -5.29
CA THR A 133 -14.86 -10.67 -6.24
C THR A 133 -14.69 -10.13 -7.65
N LEU A 134 -14.38 -8.84 -7.80
CA LEU A 134 -14.13 -8.22 -9.10
C LEU A 134 -12.92 -8.84 -9.83
N LEU A 135 -11.95 -9.38 -9.09
CA LEU A 135 -10.76 -10.02 -9.66
C LEU A 135 -11.04 -11.46 -10.09
N VAL A 136 -11.83 -12.20 -9.32
CA VAL A 136 -12.19 -13.60 -9.62
C VAL A 136 -13.09 -13.69 -10.86
N CYS A 137 -13.96 -12.70 -11.09
CA CYS A 137 -14.80 -12.67 -12.29
C CYS A 137 -14.08 -12.19 -13.56
N SER A 138 -12.84 -11.69 -13.45
CA SER A 138 -12.06 -11.15 -14.58
C SER A 138 -10.98 -12.11 -15.09
N THR A 139 -10.92 -13.33 -14.54
CA THR A 139 -10.03 -14.44 -14.95
C THR A 139 -10.85 -15.63 -15.40
#